data_AF-A0A7J8GCT3-F1
#
_entry.id   AF-A0A7J8GCT3-F1
#
_cell.length_a   1.000
_cell.length_b   1.000
_cell.length_c   1.000
_cell.angle_alpha   90.00
_cell.angle_beta   90.00
_cell.angle_gamma   90.00
#
_symmetry.space_group_name_H-M   'P 1'
#
loop_
_entity.id
_entity.type
_entity.pdbx_description
1 polymer ?
#
loop_
_entity_poly.entity_id
_entity_poly.type
_entity_poly.pdbx_seq_one_letter_code
_entity_poly.pdbx_strand_id
1 'polypeptide(L)'
;MSLTARVSCSVLSCFGEEGPPSLEYIQAKDLFPPKELVKEEENLQVPFTVLQGEGVEFLGRAADALIAISNYRLHIKFKDSVINVPLRMIDSVESRDMFQLHIACKDSKVVRCHFSTFKQCQEWLSRLSRATARPAKPEDLFAFAYHAWCLGLTEEDQHTHLCQPGEHIRCRQEAELARMGFDLQNVWRVSHINSNYKLCPSYPQKLLVPV
;
A
#
# COMPACT_ATOMS: atom_id res chain seq x y z
N MET A 1 -37.52 9.31 23.73
CA MET A 1 -36.22 9.02 24.38
C MET A 1 -35.26 8.61 23.29
N SER A 2 -34.44 9.55 22.83
CA SER A 2 -33.53 9.36 21.70
C SER A 2 -32.22 8.77 22.19
N LEU A 3 -31.88 7.56 21.73
CA LEU A 3 -30.58 6.95 21.94
C LEU A 3 -29.60 7.58 20.96
N THR A 4 -28.73 8.44 21.48
CA THR A 4 -27.57 8.99 20.78
C THR A 4 -26.63 7.85 20.38
N ALA A 5 -26.63 7.53 19.08
CA ALA A 5 -25.65 6.63 18.51
C ALA A 5 -24.25 7.27 18.64
N ARG A 6 -23.35 6.58 19.33
CA ARG A 6 -21.92 6.93 19.34
C ARG A 6 -21.41 6.83 17.90
N VAL A 7 -21.10 7.98 17.30
CA VAL A 7 -20.39 8.06 16.03
C VAL A 7 -18.99 7.51 16.28
N SER A 8 -18.69 6.36 15.70
CA SER A 8 -17.32 5.85 15.61
C SER A 8 -16.59 6.77 14.63
N CYS A 9 -15.69 7.61 15.14
CA CYS A 9 -14.88 8.51 14.34
C CYS A 9 -13.92 7.66 13.50
N SER A 10 -14.29 7.38 12.25
CA SER A 10 -13.38 6.76 11.30
C SER A 10 -12.44 7.84 10.77
N VAL A 11 -11.16 7.51 10.60
CA VAL A 11 -10.13 8.45 10.10
C VAL A 11 -10.49 9.01 8.71
N LEU A 12 -11.37 8.33 7.97
CA LEU A 12 -11.91 8.80 6.68
C LEU A 12 -12.95 9.93 6.80
N SER A 13 -13.54 10.16 7.98
CA SER A 13 -14.60 11.16 8.16
C SER A 13 -14.06 12.61 8.24
N CYS A 14 -12.74 12.78 8.33
CA CYS A 14 -12.10 14.08 8.49
C CYS A 14 -11.88 14.83 7.15
N PHE A 15 -12.31 14.27 6.03
CA PHE A 15 -12.17 14.90 4.73
C PHE A 15 -13.41 15.73 4.38
N GLY A 16 -13.40 17.02 4.77
CA GLY A 16 -14.15 18.05 4.05
C GLY A 16 -15.38 18.67 4.70
N GLU A 17 -15.36 19.06 5.98
CA GLU A 17 -16.32 20.07 6.48
C GLU A 17 -15.59 21.31 7.00
N GLU A 18 -15.98 22.48 6.49
CA GLU A 18 -15.43 23.80 6.87
C GLU A 18 -15.77 24.11 8.34
N GLY A 19 -14.77 24.00 9.21
CA GLY A 19 -14.82 24.39 10.62
C GLY A 19 -14.11 25.73 10.89
N PRO A 20 -14.37 26.37 12.05
CA PRO A 20 -13.89 27.72 12.38
C PRO A 20 -12.35 27.84 12.45
N PRO A 21 -11.78 29.06 12.32
CA PRO A 21 -10.40 29.29 11.86
C PRO A 21 -9.31 29.13 12.93
N SER A 22 -9.45 28.18 13.86
CA SER A 22 -8.43 27.89 14.89
C SER A 22 -8.09 26.41 15.03
N LEU A 23 -8.47 25.58 14.06
CA LEU A 23 -8.01 24.21 13.96
C LEU A 23 -6.82 24.18 13.00
N GLU A 24 -5.65 23.75 13.47
CA GLU A 24 -4.58 23.35 12.56
C GLU A 24 -5.16 22.31 11.59
N TYR A 25 -5.19 22.64 10.31
CA TYR A 25 -5.65 21.73 9.27
C TYR A 25 -4.61 20.62 9.12
N ILE A 26 -4.82 19.49 9.80
CA ILE A 26 -4.03 18.27 9.60
C ILE A 26 -4.30 17.78 8.18
N GLN A 27 -3.30 17.84 7.31
CA GLN A 27 -3.40 17.30 5.97
C GLN A 27 -3.34 15.77 6.02
N ALA A 28 -3.93 15.10 5.04
CA ALA A 28 -3.94 13.63 4.98
C ALA A 28 -2.53 13.04 5.11
N LYS A 29 -1.56 13.65 4.41
CA LYS A 29 -0.14 13.25 4.43
C LYS A 29 0.50 13.33 5.81
N ASP A 30 0.02 14.22 6.68
CA ASP A 30 0.55 14.41 8.03
C ASP A 30 0.23 13.22 8.95
N LEU A 31 -0.75 12.40 8.57
CA LEU A 31 -1.04 11.11 9.23
C LEU A 31 -0.02 10.03 8.87
N PHE A 32 0.76 10.22 7.81
CA PHE A 32 1.74 9.26 7.28
C PHE A 32 3.11 9.90 7.10
N PRO A 33 3.75 10.38 8.19
CA PRO A 33 5.06 11.00 8.10
C PRO A 33 6.12 9.98 7.64
N PRO A 34 7.13 10.39 6.84
CA PRO A 34 8.23 9.51 6.47
C PRO A 34 9.00 9.11 7.73
N LYS A 35 9.41 7.84 7.82
CA LYS A 35 10.30 7.43 8.90
C LYS A 35 11.71 7.97 8.66
N GLU A 36 12.44 8.11 9.75
CA GLU A 36 13.84 8.54 9.70
C GLU A 36 14.70 7.54 8.92
N LEU A 37 15.54 8.07 8.02
CA LEU A 37 16.47 7.28 7.22
C LEU A 37 17.70 6.93 8.05
N VAL A 38 17.90 5.64 8.30
CA VAL A 38 19.11 5.11 8.92
C VAL A 38 20.10 4.71 7.82
N LYS A 39 21.24 5.41 7.76
CA LYS A 39 22.35 5.08 6.85
C LYS A 39 23.46 4.34 7.60
N GLU A 40 24.01 3.29 7.00
CA GLU A 40 25.21 2.62 7.53
C GLU A 40 26.49 3.44 7.30
N GLU A 41 26.50 4.27 6.26
CA GLU A 41 27.58 5.19 5.92
C GLU A 41 26.97 6.57 5.56
N GLU A 42 27.52 7.65 6.10
CA GLU A 42 26.95 9.01 5.93
C GLU A 42 26.94 9.49 4.48
N ASN A 43 27.94 9.09 3.69
CA ASN A 43 28.10 9.49 2.29
C ASN A 43 27.15 8.78 1.32
N LEU A 44 26.38 7.78 1.77
CA LEU A 44 25.44 7.07 0.91
C LEU A 44 24.26 7.96 0.52
N GLN A 45 23.87 7.84 -0.74
CA GLN A 45 22.70 8.51 -1.31
C GLN A 45 21.68 7.47 -1.77
N VAL A 46 20.40 7.81 -1.64
CA VAL A 46 19.31 6.95 -2.10
C VAL A 46 19.41 6.81 -3.62
N PRO A 47 19.55 5.59 -4.17
CA PRO A 47 19.90 5.42 -5.58
C PRO A 47 18.70 5.39 -6.54
N PHE A 48 17.51 5.77 -6.08
CA PHE A 48 16.26 5.73 -6.84
C PHE A 48 15.32 6.86 -6.43
N THR A 49 14.40 7.22 -7.33
CA THR A 49 13.33 8.17 -7.03
C THR A 49 12.24 7.48 -6.20
N VAL A 50 11.91 8.07 -5.06
CA VAL A 50 10.84 7.62 -4.19
C VAL A 50 9.47 8.01 -4.74
N LEU A 51 8.47 7.17 -4.48
CA LEU A 51 7.06 7.49 -4.72
C LEU A 51 6.52 8.45 -3.64
N GLN A 52 5.32 8.95 -3.88
CA GLN A 52 4.55 9.79 -2.97
C GLN A 52 4.26 9.00 -1.69
N GLY A 53 4.66 9.56 -0.54
CA GLY A 53 4.60 8.86 0.75
C GLY A 53 5.61 7.72 0.91
N GLU A 54 6.47 7.46 -0.07
CA GLU A 54 7.58 6.50 0.09
C GLU A 54 8.76 7.18 0.79
N GLY A 55 9.17 6.60 1.91
CA GLY A 55 10.36 7.01 2.66
C GLY A 55 11.33 5.85 2.77
N VAL A 56 12.61 6.11 2.50
CA VAL A 56 13.66 5.10 2.71
C VAL A 56 13.99 5.03 4.20
N GLU A 57 13.84 3.85 4.79
CA GLU A 57 14.06 3.63 6.23
C GLU A 57 15.49 3.17 6.51
N PHE A 58 16.05 2.32 5.65
CA PHE A 58 17.40 1.79 5.81
C PHE A 58 18.18 1.86 4.50
N LEU A 59 19.44 2.28 4.57
CA LEU A 59 20.36 2.35 3.43
C LEU A 59 21.76 1.88 3.84
N GLY A 60 22.35 0.98 3.05
CA GLY A 60 23.69 0.46 3.33
C GLY A 60 24.32 -0.23 2.13
N ARG A 61 25.39 -0.98 2.39
CA ARG A 61 26.14 -1.73 1.38
C ARG A 61 26.06 -3.23 1.60
N ALA A 62 25.74 -3.92 0.52
CA ALA A 62 26.07 -5.32 0.32
C ALA A 62 27.51 -5.43 -0.26
N ALA A 63 28.01 -6.65 -0.45
CA ALA A 63 29.36 -6.90 -0.94
C ALA A 63 29.65 -6.24 -2.30
N ASP A 64 28.65 -6.24 -3.19
CA ASP A 64 28.75 -5.76 -4.58
C ASP A 64 27.58 -4.86 -5.00
N ALA A 65 26.80 -4.37 -4.03
CA ALA A 65 25.60 -3.58 -4.29
C ALA A 65 25.28 -2.56 -3.19
N LEU A 66 24.47 -1.56 -3.53
CA LEU A 66 23.71 -0.76 -2.57
C LEU A 66 22.40 -1.47 -2.26
N ILE A 67 22.03 -1.52 -0.98
CA ILE A 67 20.77 -2.09 -0.54
C ILE A 67 19.99 -1.06 0.27
N ALA A 68 18.70 -0.95 0.00
CA ALA A 68 17.80 -0.03 0.67
C ALA A 68 16.44 -0.67 0.93
N ILE A 69 15.85 -0.37 2.09
CA ILE A 69 14.48 -0.74 2.44
C ILE A 69 13.70 0.56 2.64
N SER A 70 12.66 0.77 1.84
CA SER A 70 11.64 1.80 2.10
C SER A 70 10.44 1.18 2.80
N ASN A 71 9.48 2.02 3.18
CA ASN A 71 8.15 1.58 3.62
C ASN A 71 7.33 0.87 2.51
N TYR A 72 7.82 0.83 1.27
CA TYR A 72 7.13 0.20 0.13
C TYR A 72 7.88 -0.99 -0.47
N ARG A 73 9.20 -0.88 -0.68
CA ARG A 73 9.99 -1.86 -1.45
C ARG A 73 11.39 -2.05 -0.89
N LEU A 74 11.93 -3.23 -1.18
CA LEU A 74 13.35 -3.52 -1.17
C LEU A 74 13.95 -3.09 -2.52
N HIS A 75 15.03 -2.32 -2.46
CA HIS A 75 15.80 -1.91 -3.62
C HIS A 75 17.25 -2.38 -3.48
N ILE A 76 17.75 -3.09 -4.48
CA ILE A 76 19.15 -3.52 -4.57
C ILE A 76 19.72 -3.02 -5.89
N LYS A 77 20.75 -2.17 -5.82
CA LYS A 77 21.45 -1.63 -6.98
C LYS A 77 22.83 -2.23 -7.07
N PHE A 78 23.01 -3.12 -8.03
CA PHE A 78 24.31 -3.60 -8.48
C PHE A 78 24.93 -2.59 -9.45
N LYS A 79 26.14 -2.89 -9.93
CA LYS A 79 26.83 -2.06 -10.92
C LYS A 79 26.02 -1.85 -12.20
N ASP A 80 25.49 -2.94 -12.76
CA ASP A 80 24.86 -2.96 -14.09
C ASP A 80 23.38 -3.39 -14.04
N SER A 81 22.82 -3.63 -12.85
CA SER A 81 21.45 -4.10 -12.69
C SER A 81 20.80 -3.56 -11.42
N VAL A 82 19.46 -3.56 -11.43
CA VAL A 82 18.64 -3.09 -10.31
C VAL A 82 17.54 -4.10 -10.05
N ILE A 83 17.32 -4.39 -8.77
CA ILE A 83 16.22 -5.23 -8.29
C ILE A 83 15.30 -4.36 -7.44
N ASN A 84 14.02 -4.34 -7.78
CA ASN A 84 12.95 -3.70 -7.00
C ASN A 84 11.92 -4.76 -6.63
N VAL A 85 11.74 -5.01 -5.34
CA VAL A 85 10.74 -5.96 -4.84
C VAL A 85 9.83 -5.23 -3.86
N PRO A 86 8.52 -5.06 -4.16
CA PRO A 86 7.57 -4.56 -3.18
C PRO A 86 7.60 -5.45 -1.93
N LEU A 87 7.60 -4.86 -0.74
CA LEU A 87 7.73 -5.62 0.52
C LEU A 87 6.62 -6.68 0.67
N ARG A 88 5.44 -6.40 0.13
CA ARG A 88 4.29 -7.32 0.18
C ARG A 88 4.38 -8.47 -0.84
N MET A 89 5.31 -8.40 -1.79
CA MET A 89 5.64 -9.48 -2.73
C MET A 89 6.64 -10.48 -2.13
N ILE A 90 7.41 -10.07 -1.11
CA ILE A 90 8.32 -10.97 -0.39
C ILE A 90 7.48 -11.95 0.43
N ASP A 91 7.82 -13.23 0.31
CA ASP A 91 7.19 -14.34 1.02
C ASP A 91 7.99 -14.71 2.27
N SER A 92 9.29 -14.92 2.11
CA SER A 92 10.20 -15.24 3.22
C SER A 92 11.60 -14.66 3.01
N VAL A 93 12.30 -14.48 4.13
CA VAL A 93 13.68 -13.97 4.16
C VAL A 93 14.47 -14.85 5.10
N GLU A 94 15.57 -15.41 4.61
CA GLU A 94 16.45 -16.31 5.35
C GLU A 94 17.91 -15.90 5.18
N SER A 95 18.76 -16.20 6.17
CA SER A 95 20.21 -16.17 6.00
C SER A 95 20.70 -17.57 5.63
N ARG A 96 21.42 -17.68 4.52
CA ARG A 96 22.10 -18.89 4.03
C ARG A 96 23.61 -18.66 4.08
N ASP A 97 24.38 -19.71 4.34
CA ASP A 97 25.85 -19.70 4.28
C ASP A 97 26.54 -18.55 5.07
N MET A 98 25.90 -18.11 6.17
CA MET A 98 26.32 -17.00 7.05
C MET A 98 26.35 -15.59 6.44
N PHE A 99 26.60 -15.44 5.13
CA PHE A 99 26.82 -14.14 4.49
C PHE A 99 25.84 -13.83 3.36
N GLN A 100 24.88 -14.71 3.10
CA GLN A 100 23.93 -14.54 2.00
C GLN A 100 22.51 -14.38 2.55
N LEU A 101 21.85 -13.31 2.15
CA LEU A 101 20.43 -13.12 2.34
C LEU A 101 19.67 -13.73 1.17
N HIS A 102 18.74 -14.62 1.49
CA HIS A 102 17.91 -15.36 0.55
C HIS A 102 16.46 -14.89 0.69
N ILE A 103 15.94 -14.24 -0.35
CA ILE A 103 14.63 -13.58 -0.36
C ILE A 103 13.73 -14.29 -1.37
N ALA A 104 12.78 -15.08 -0.88
CA ALA A 104 11.80 -15.75 -1.71
C ALA A 104 10.59 -14.82 -1.93
N CYS A 105 10.12 -14.74 -3.18
CA CYS A 105 9.00 -13.90 -3.58
C CYS A 105 7.80 -14.75 -3.98
N LYS A 106 6.59 -14.18 -3.84
CA LYS A 106 5.32 -14.84 -4.16
C LYS A 106 5.16 -15.17 -5.65
N ASP A 107 5.94 -14.53 -6.51
CA ASP A 107 6.01 -14.82 -7.95
C ASP A 107 7.03 -15.93 -8.27
N SER A 108 7.43 -16.71 -7.25
CA SER A 108 8.41 -17.80 -7.34
C SER A 108 9.82 -17.37 -7.75
N LYS A 109 10.12 -16.06 -7.71
CA LYS A 109 11.49 -15.57 -7.86
C LYS A 109 12.23 -15.63 -6.54
N VAL A 110 13.54 -15.77 -6.65
CA VAL A 110 14.47 -15.78 -5.52
C VAL A 110 15.54 -14.73 -5.78
N VAL A 111 15.65 -13.78 -4.85
CA VAL A 111 16.70 -12.75 -4.86
C VAL A 111 17.75 -13.13 -3.82
N ARG A 112 19.03 -13.06 -4.21
CA ARG A 112 20.17 -13.33 -3.35
C ARG A 112 21.04 -12.10 -3.23
N CYS A 113 21.46 -11.78 -2.01
CA CYS A 113 22.31 -10.63 -1.72
C CYS A 113 23.42 -11.07 -0.76
N HIS A 114 24.68 -10.78 -1.10
CA HIS A 114 25.83 -11.16 -0.26
C HIS A 114 26.30 -9.98 0.58
N PHE A 115 26.72 -10.24 1.81
CA PHE A 115 27.29 -9.25 2.72
C PHE A 115 28.74 -9.57 3.04
N SER A 116 29.53 -8.54 3.33
CA SER A 116 30.93 -8.69 3.68
C SER A 116 31.14 -9.33 5.05
N THR A 117 30.14 -9.24 5.94
CA THR A 117 30.22 -9.79 7.29
C THR A 117 28.92 -10.46 7.73
N PHE A 118 29.02 -11.46 8.62
CA PHE A 118 27.87 -12.15 9.20
C PHE A 118 26.98 -11.17 9.98
N LYS A 119 27.61 -10.23 10.69
CA LYS A 119 26.91 -9.19 11.45
C LYS A 119 26.02 -8.33 10.55
N GLN A 120 26.53 -7.89 9.39
CA GLN A 120 25.72 -7.15 8.42
C GLN A 120 24.57 -8.01 7.87
N CYS A 121 24.85 -9.27 7.51
CA CYS A 121 23.81 -10.16 6.99
C CYS A 121 22.66 -10.36 7.99
N GLN A 122 22.98 -10.58 9.28
CA GLN A 122 21.98 -10.73 10.34
C GLN A 122 21.20 -9.45 10.62
N GLU A 123 21.86 -8.30 10.58
CA GLU A 123 21.21 -7.00 10.75
C GLU A 123 20.21 -6.74 9.62
N TRP A 124 20.60 -6.96 8.36
CA TRP A 124 19.70 -6.81 7.21
C TRP A 124 18.58 -7.85 7.17
N LEU A 125 18.85 -9.08 7.60
CA LEU A 125 17.81 -10.09 7.83
C LEU A 125 16.77 -9.58 8.83
N SER A 126 17.19 -9.06 9.98
CA SER A 126 16.30 -8.51 11.01
C SER A 126 15.46 -7.34 10.49
N ARG A 127 16.12 -6.37 9.82
CA ARG A 127 15.45 -5.21 9.22
C ARG A 127 14.40 -5.62 8.19
N LEU A 128 14.77 -6.50 7.25
CA LEU A 128 13.86 -6.92 6.19
C LEU A 128 12.73 -7.78 6.74
N SER A 129 13.00 -8.71 7.67
CA SER A 129 11.97 -9.52 8.33
C SER A 129 10.93 -8.66 9.05
N ARG A 130 11.38 -7.58 9.72
CA ARG A 130 10.48 -6.59 10.33
C ARG A 130 9.68 -5.83 9.29
N ALA A 131 10.32 -5.39 8.20
CA ALA A 131 9.67 -4.65 7.13
C ALA A 131 8.63 -5.48 6.36
N THR A 132 8.79 -6.80 6.30
CA THR A 132 7.86 -7.75 5.66
C THR A 132 6.83 -8.34 6.63
N ALA A 133 6.91 -8.01 7.92
CA ALA A 133 5.95 -8.47 8.92
C ALA A 133 4.50 -8.14 8.52
N ARG A 134 3.54 -8.94 9.02
CA ARG A 134 2.12 -8.72 8.75
C ARG A 134 1.71 -7.33 9.29
N PRO A 135 1.03 -6.49 8.49
CA PRO A 135 0.51 -5.21 8.96
C PRO A 135 -0.45 -5.43 10.14
N ALA A 136 -0.37 -4.62 11.19
CA ALA A 136 -1.24 -4.77 12.35
C ALA A 136 -2.64 -4.21 12.07
N LYS A 137 -2.71 -3.19 11.20
CA LYS A 137 -3.94 -2.57 10.73
C LYS A 137 -3.90 -2.36 9.21
N PRO A 138 -5.07 -2.19 8.55
CA PRO A 138 -5.10 -1.90 7.12
C PRO A 138 -4.31 -0.64 6.74
N GLU A 139 -4.32 0.40 7.58
CA GLU A 139 -3.68 1.69 7.33
C GLU A 139 -2.14 1.59 7.29
N ASP A 140 -1.57 0.53 7.85
CA ASP A 140 -0.13 0.24 7.77
C ASP A 140 0.30 -0.21 6.35
N LEU A 141 -0.65 -0.46 5.44
CA LEU A 141 -0.36 -0.72 4.03
C LEU A 141 0.06 0.57 3.32
N PHE A 142 1.12 0.48 2.51
CA PHE A 142 1.63 1.62 1.73
C PHE A 142 0.57 2.33 0.87
N ALA A 143 -0.48 1.62 0.42
CA ALA A 143 -1.57 2.20 -0.35
C ALA A 143 -2.22 3.41 0.33
N PHE A 144 -2.35 3.40 1.66
CA PHE A 144 -2.93 4.52 2.42
C PHE A 144 -1.99 5.73 2.45
N ALA A 145 -0.71 5.51 2.74
CA ALA A 145 0.29 6.57 2.70
C ALA A 145 0.38 7.18 1.29
N TYR A 146 0.46 6.34 0.25
CA TYR A 146 0.50 6.80 -1.13
C TYR A 146 -0.71 7.68 -1.49
N HIS A 147 -1.93 7.20 -1.19
CA HIS A 147 -3.15 7.97 -1.43
C HIS A 147 -3.13 9.31 -0.68
N ALA A 148 -2.80 9.30 0.62
CA ALA A 148 -2.77 10.49 1.46
C ALA A 148 -1.77 11.55 0.96
N TRP A 149 -0.64 11.12 0.42
CA TRP A 149 0.38 12.01 -0.14
C TRP A 149 0.05 12.50 -1.55
N CYS A 150 -0.82 11.80 -2.28
CA CYS A 150 -1.37 12.27 -3.56
C CYS A 150 -2.54 13.25 -3.38
N LEU A 151 -3.23 13.23 -2.23
CA LEU A 151 -4.30 14.19 -1.93
C LEU A 151 -3.73 15.62 -1.85
N GLY A 152 -4.06 16.47 -2.82
CA GLY A 152 -3.60 17.86 -2.90
C GLY A 152 -2.55 18.13 -3.98
N LEU A 153 -2.15 17.12 -4.76
CA LEU A 153 -1.47 17.32 -6.02
C LEU A 153 -2.44 17.89 -7.08
N THR A 154 -1.92 18.65 -8.03
CA THR A 154 -2.75 19.24 -9.10
C THR A 154 -3.20 18.16 -10.08
N GLU A 155 -4.26 18.43 -10.86
CA GLU A 155 -4.78 17.48 -11.86
C GLU A 155 -3.76 17.13 -12.97
N GLU A 156 -2.70 17.92 -13.12
CA GLU A 156 -1.62 17.69 -14.08
C GLU A 156 -0.68 16.54 -13.68
N ASP A 157 -0.72 16.10 -12.42
CA ASP A 157 0.05 14.96 -11.95
C ASP A 157 -0.65 13.64 -12.30
N GLN A 158 0.01 12.80 -13.12
CA GLN A 158 -0.47 11.47 -13.57
C GLN A 158 -0.90 10.56 -12.41
N HIS A 159 -0.38 10.81 -11.20
CA HIS A 159 -0.65 10.04 -9.99
C HIS A 159 -2.05 10.30 -9.39
N THR A 160 -2.64 11.48 -9.65
CA THR A 160 -4.00 11.82 -9.19
C THR A 160 -5.04 10.91 -9.84
N HIS A 161 -4.86 10.56 -11.11
CA HIS A 161 -5.73 9.62 -11.82
C HIS A 161 -5.69 8.19 -11.27
N LEU A 162 -4.57 7.76 -10.67
CA LEU A 162 -4.46 6.43 -10.05
C LEU A 162 -5.22 6.34 -8.72
N CYS A 163 -5.42 7.48 -8.05
CA CYS A 163 -6.08 7.56 -6.75
C CYS A 163 -7.60 7.73 -6.86
N GLN A 164 -8.12 8.03 -8.06
CA GLN A 164 -9.54 8.17 -8.29
C GLN A 164 -10.10 6.93 -9.01
N PRO A 165 -11.24 6.37 -8.57
CA PRO A 165 -11.89 5.31 -9.31
C PRO A 165 -12.34 5.85 -10.67
N GLY A 166 -11.75 5.31 -11.75
CA GLY A 166 -12.16 5.67 -13.11
C GLY A 166 -13.64 5.34 -13.36
N GLU A 167 -14.22 5.95 -14.39
CA GLU A 167 -15.66 5.82 -14.68
C GLU A 167 -16.11 4.37 -14.89
N HIS A 168 -15.24 3.54 -15.47
CA HIS A 168 -15.42 2.10 -15.65
C HIS A 168 -15.60 1.32 -14.33
N ILE A 169 -15.18 1.88 -13.19
CA ILE A 169 -15.38 1.31 -11.85
C ILE A 169 -16.71 1.78 -11.26
N ARG A 170 -17.06 3.06 -11.44
CA ARG A 170 -18.27 3.67 -10.86
C ARG A 170 -19.56 3.08 -11.44
N CYS A 171 -19.56 2.80 -12.73
CA CYS A 171 -20.73 2.26 -13.46
C CYS A 171 -20.57 0.77 -13.83
N ARG A 172 -19.61 0.06 -13.22
CA ARG A 172 -19.23 -1.30 -13.63
C ARG A 172 -20.41 -2.27 -13.62
N GLN A 173 -21.25 -2.18 -12.59
CA GLN A 173 -22.32 -3.15 -12.42
C GLN A 173 -23.43 -2.96 -13.46
N GLU A 174 -23.89 -1.73 -13.68
CA GLU A 174 -24.87 -1.41 -14.70
C GLU A 174 -24.35 -1.77 -16.09
N ALA A 175 -23.09 -1.45 -16.38
CA ALA A 175 -22.43 -1.81 -17.63
C ALA A 175 -22.34 -3.34 -17.83
N GLU A 176 -21.98 -4.09 -16.79
CA GLU A 176 -21.91 -5.56 -16.88
C GLU A 176 -23.29 -6.21 -17.04
N LEU A 177 -24.33 -5.68 -16.36
CA LEU A 177 -25.69 -6.18 -16.54
C LEU A 177 -26.20 -5.97 -17.96
N ALA A 178 -25.94 -4.79 -18.54
CA ALA A 178 -26.26 -4.49 -19.93
C ALA A 178 -25.44 -5.38 -20.90
N ARG A 179 -24.14 -5.55 -20.66
CA ARG A 179 -23.24 -6.39 -21.47
C ARG A 179 -23.67 -7.87 -21.49
N MET A 180 -24.16 -8.36 -20.35
CA MET A 180 -24.65 -9.75 -20.23
C MET A 180 -26.07 -9.95 -20.77
N GLY A 181 -26.81 -8.87 -21.04
CA GLY A 181 -28.15 -8.94 -21.64
C GLY A 181 -29.21 -9.52 -20.71
N PHE A 182 -29.11 -9.30 -19.40
CA PHE A 182 -30.14 -9.76 -18.46
C PHE A 182 -31.48 -9.04 -18.70
N ASP A 183 -32.57 -9.80 -18.77
CA ASP A 183 -33.92 -9.24 -18.78
C ASP A 183 -34.29 -8.74 -17.37
N LEU A 184 -34.03 -7.45 -17.15
CA LEU A 184 -34.34 -6.74 -15.90
C LEU A 184 -35.83 -6.36 -15.77
N GLN A 185 -36.66 -6.67 -16.76
CA GLN A 185 -38.08 -6.32 -16.76
C GLN A 185 -38.95 -7.49 -16.31
N ASN A 186 -38.60 -8.72 -16.71
CA ASN A 186 -39.49 -9.88 -16.51
C ASN A 186 -38.89 -11.01 -15.68
N VAL A 187 -37.57 -11.19 -15.69
CA VAL A 187 -36.93 -12.39 -15.11
C VAL A 187 -36.05 -12.05 -13.91
N TRP A 188 -35.28 -10.97 -14.02
CA TRP A 188 -34.32 -10.56 -13.00
C TRP A 188 -34.61 -9.16 -12.49
N ARG A 189 -34.20 -8.87 -11.26
CA ARG A 189 -34.20 -7.52 -10.68
C ARG A 189 -32.94 -7.26 -9.88
N VAL A 190 -32.54 -6.00 -9.81
CA VAL A 190 -31.44 -5.55 -8.95
C VAL A 190 -32.00 -5.28 -7.55
N SER A 191 -31.60 -6.10 -6.58
CA SER A 191 -31.96 -5.96 -5.18
C SER A 191 -30.92 -5.16 -4.41
N HIS A 192 -31.40 -4.20 -3.61
CA HIS A 192 -30.59 -3.39 -2.69
C HIS A 192 -30.61 -3.94 -1.25
N ILE A 193 -31.10 -5.17 -1.06
CA ILE A 193 -31.21 -5.81 0.26
C ILE A 193 -29.86 -5.91 0.99
N ASN A 194 -28.75 -5.98 0.25
CA ASN A 194 -27.40 -6.04 0.81
C ASN A 194 -26.66 -4.70 0.75
N SER A 195 -27.35 -3.57 0.54
CA SER A 195 -26.72 -2.25 0.39
C SER A 195 -25.82 -1.84 1.56
N ASN A 196 -26.16 -2.29 2.77
CA ASN A 196 -25.41 -2.08 4.01
C ASN A 196 -24.68 -3.34 4.50
N TYR A 197 -24.48 -4.34 3.63
CA TYR A 197 -23.76 -5.59 3.91
C TYR A 197 -24.36 -6.47 5.01
N LYS A 198 -25.60 -6.20 5.46
CA LYS A 198 -26.26 -6.98 6.53
C LYS A 198 -26.73 -8.36 6.10
N LEU A 199 -27.11 -8.55 4.84
CA LEU A 199 -27.56 -9.85 4.34
C LEU A 199 -26.36 -10.80 4.19
N CYS A 200 -25.29 -10.34 3.56
CA CYS A 200 -24.06 -11.10 3.41
C CYS A 200 -22.85 -10.14 3.29
N PRO A 201 -21.96 -10.07 4.31
CA PRO A 201 -20.87 -9.10 4.35
C PRO A 201 -19.81 -9.26 3.26
N SER A 202 -19.64 -10.47 2.73
CA SER A 202 -18.68 -10.77 1.68
C SER A 202 -19.23 -10.56 0.26
N TYR A 203 -20.53 -10.26 0.13
CA TYR A 203 -21.20 -10.03 -1.15
C TYR A 203 -21.29 -8.54 -1.50
N PRO A 204 -21.44 -8.17 -2.78
CA PRO A 204 -21.60 -6.78 -3.17
C PRO A 204 -22.91 -6.16 -2.66
N GLN A 205 -22.99 -4.83 -2.70
CA GLN A 205 -24.13 -4.05 -2.20
C GLN A 205 -25.43 -4.31 -2.97
N LYS A 206 -25.32 -4.44 -4.29
CA LYS A 206 -26.44 -4.67 -5.21
C LYS A 206 -26.35 -6.10 -5.73
N LEU A 207 -27.44 -6.86 -5.61
CA LEU A 207 -27.51 -8.27 -6.01
C LEU A 207 -28.49 -8.44 -7.16
N LEU A 208 -28.13 -9.19 -8.19
CA LEU A 208 -29.07 -9.61 -9.22
C LEU A 208 -29.80 -10.87 -8.72
N VAL A 209 -31.14 -10.81 -8.64
CA VAL A 209 -31.98 -11.90 -8.15
C VAL A 209 -33.20 -12.08 -9.05
N PRO A 210 -33.86 -13.25 -9.07
CA PRO A 210 -35.13 -13.41 -9.76
C PRO A 210 -36.17 -12.40 -9.26
N VAL A 211 -37.08 -11.98 -10.15
CA VAL A 211 -38.20 -11.09 -9.81
C VAL A 211 -39.02 -11.67 -8.67
#